data_AF-A0A8T4EHX0-F1
#
_entry.id   AF-A0A8T4EHX0-F1
#
_cell.length_a   1.000
_cell.length_b   1.000
_cell.length_c   1.000
_cell.angle_alpha   90.00
_cell.angle_beta   90.00
_cell.angle_gamma   90.00
#
_symmetry.space_group_name_H-M   'P 1'
#
loop_
_entity.id
_entity.type
_entity.pdbx_description
1 polymer ?
#
loop_
_entity_poly.entity_id
_entity_poly.type
_entity_poly.pdbx_seq_one_letter_code
_entity_poly.pdbx_strand_id
1 'polypeptide(L)' 'MTESTRPTSTLQKNAEVLHTLYGLLDSDREPTDQDAMSLRYLYASS' A
#
# COMPACT_ATOMS: atom_id res chain seq x y z
N MET A 1 11.78 -1.09 -14.26
CA MET A 1 11.71 -1.73 -12.93
C MET A 1 11.71 -0.59 -11.92
N THR A 2 10.56 -0.23 -11.37
CA THR A 2 10.49 0.78 -10.29
C THR A 2 10.94 0.11 -9.00
N GLU A 3 12.12 0.50 -8.55
CA GLU A 3 12.69 0.13 -7.27
C GLU A 3 11.72 0.58 -6.18
N SER A 4 11.04 -0.38 -5.54
CA SER A 4 10.13 -0.10 -4.43
C SER A 4 10.99 0.17 -3.19
N THR A 5 11.41 1.43 -3.05
CA THR A 5 12.13 1.89 -1.87
C THR A 5 11.25 1.72 -0.65
N ARG A 6 11.71 0.91 0.32
CA ARG A 6 11.01 0.75 1.60
C ARG A 6 10.75 2.12 2.25
N PRO A 7 9.55 2.37 2.79
CA PRO A 7 9.26 3.63 3.46
C PRO A 7 10.22 3.85 4.63
N THR A 8 10.86 5.02 4.68
CA THR A 8 11.91 5.35 5.66
C THR A 8 11.38 6.01 6.94
N SER A 9 10.06 6.26 7.00
CA SER A 9 9.40 6.88 8.15
C SER A 9 7.95 6.40 8.30
N THR A 10 7.41 6.49 9.52
CA THR A 10 6.00 6.21 9.81
C THR A 10 5.05 7.05 8.96
N LEU A 11 5.42 8.32 8.70
CA LEU A 11 4.60 9.21 7.88
C LEU A 11 4.55 8.74 6.41
N GLN A 12 5.68 8.36 5.82
CA GLN A 12 5.72 7.82 4.45
C GLN A 12 4.94 6.51 4.33
N LYS A 13 5.09 5.60 5.30
CA LYS A 13 4.32 4.35 5.37
C LYS A 13 2.81 4.63 5.41
N ASN A 14 2.36 5.58 6.24
CA ASN A 14 0.96 5.94 6.32
C ASN A 14 0.45 6.56 5.01
N ALA A 15 1.27 7.38 4.32
CA ALA A 15 0.91 7.96 3.03
C ALA A 15 0.72 6.89 1.95
N GLU A 16 1.59 5.88 1.89
CA GLU A 16 1.51 4.76 0.94
C GLU A 16 0.29 3.86 1.19
N VAL A 17 -0.04 3.60 2.46
CA VAL A 17 -1.26 2.88 2.83
C VAL A 17 -2.50 3.64 2.36
N LEU A 18 -2.57 4.94 2.67
CA LEU A 18 -3.71 5.77 2.25
C LEU A 18 -3.83 5.82 0.73
N HIS A 19 -2.72 6.00 0.01
CA HIS A 19 -2.72 6.00 -1.45
C HIS A 19 -3.28 4.70 -2.04
N THR A 20 -2.86 3.56 -1.49
CA THR A 20 -3.35 2.23 -1.92
C THR A 20 -4.84 2.07 -1.64
N LEU A 21 -5.30 2.46 -0.45
CA LEU A 21 -6.71 2.36 -0.07
C LEU A 21 -7.60 3.28 -0.91
N TYR A 22 -7.17 4.52 -1.19
CA TYR A 22 -7.89 5.43 -2.07
C TYR A 22 -8.00 4.87 -3.49
N GLY A 23 -6.93 4.28 -4.03
CA GLY A 23 -6.97 3.66 -5.35
C GLY A 23 -7.95 2.48 -5.44
N LEU A 24 -8.19 1.76 -4.33
CA LEU A 24 -9.19 0.70 -4.29
C LEU A 24 -10.62 1.23 -4.19
N LEU A 25 -10.83 2.25 -3.36
CA LEU A 25 -12.14 2.88 -3.18
C LEU A 25 -12.60 3.63 -4.43
N ASP A 26 -11.67 4.21 -5.19
CA ASP A 26 -11.95 4.91 -6.45
C ASP A 26 -12.15 3.93 -7.62
N SER A 27 -11.78 2.66 -7.43
CA SER A 27 -11.96 1.64 -8.45
C SER A 27 -13.27 0.88 -8.24
N ASP A 28 -14.05 0.70 -9.31
CA ASP A 28 -15.24 -0.17 -9.30
C ASP A 28 -14.89 -1.69 -9.28
N ARG A 29 -13.62 -2.04 -9.03
CA ARG A 29 -13.16 -3.44 -8.96
C ARG A 29 -13.14 -3.93 -7.52
N GLU A 30 -13.44 -5.22 -7.36
CA GLU A 30 -13.24 -5.90 -6.08
C GLU A 30 -11.74 -5.92 -5.68
N PRO A 31 -11.42 -5.79 -4.39
CA PRO A 31 -10.06 -5.94 -3.88
C PRO A 31 -9.49 -7.32 -4.19
N THR A 32 -8.21 -7.38 -4.57
CA THR A 32 -7.51 -8.62 -4.88
C THR A 32 -6.56 -9.04 -3.76
N ASP A 33 -6.13 -10.31 -3.79
CA ASP A 33 -5.09 -10.82 -2.89
C ASP A 33 -3.78 -10.02 -2.98
N GLN A 34 -3.49 -9.43 -4.13
CA GLN A 34 -2.31 -8.60 -4.33
C GLN A 34 -2.43 -7.26 -3.60
N ASP A 35 -3.63 -6.69 -3.52
CA ASP A 35 -3.90 -5.46 -2.76
C ASP A 35 -3.75 -5.72 -1.26
N ALA A 36 -4.29 -6.86 -0.79
CA ALA A 36 -4.11 -7.32 0.59
C ALA A 36 -2.63 -7.57 0.93
N MET A 37 -1.87 -8.19 0.01
CA MET A 37 -0.43 -8.44 0.20
C MET A 37 0.37 -7.13 0.26
N SER A 38 0.01 -6.15 -0.58
CA SER A 38 0.66 -4.83 -0.61
C SER A 38 0.45 -4.09 0.71
N LEU A 39 -0.78 -4.06 1.23
CA LEU A 39 -1.09 -3.50 2.54
C LEU A 39 -0.33 -4.23 3.65
N ARG A 40 -0.31 -5.57 3.62
CA ARG A 40 0.40 -6.37 4.63
C ARG A 40 1.90 -6.11 4.63
N TYR A 41 2.53 -5.95 3.46
CA TYR A 41 3.96 -5.62 3.36
C TYR A 41 4.28 -4.28 4.01
N LEU A 42 3.40 -3.29 3.81
CA LEU A 42 3.52 -1.97 4.45
C LEU A 42 3.43 -2.11 5.98
N TYR A 43 2.48 -2.89 6.51
CA TYR A 43 2.34 -3.08 7.96
C TYR A 43 3.43 -3.96 8.60
N ALA A 44 3.90 -5.00 7.93
CA ALA A 44 4.85 -5.98 8.46
C ALA A 44 6.29 -5.48 8.59
N SER A 45 6.66 -4.38 7.93
CA SER A 45 7.99 -3.75 8.08
C SER A 45 8.09 -2.83 9.30
N SER A 46 7.47 -3.19 10.42
CA SER A 46 7.54 -2.45 11.69
C SER A 46 8.45 -3.14 12.70
#